data_AF-A0A955X0K9-F1
#
_entry.id   AF-A0A955X0K9-F1
#
_cell.length_a   1.000
_cell.length_b   1.000
_cell.length_c   1.000
_cell.angle_alpha   90.00
_cell.angle_beta   90.00
_cell.angle_gamma   90.00
#
_symmetry.space_group_name_H-M   'P 1'
#
loop_
_entity.id
_entity.type
_entity.pdbx_description
1 polymer ?
#
loop_
_entity_poly.entity_id
_entity_poly.type
_entity_poly.pdbx_seq_one_letter_code
_entity_poly.pdbx_strand_id
1 'polypeptide(L)'
;MRFGSLVFVLSTLVAACDGTDAPGLDPAAPADAAQPTPDGAAPDGTVPDGATADQGPSLDQGVPADQGPAPDGGTVDQGPLPDLGPLPAFPARVCEVTVTVEAPGAGLVQLAGDFTGWADRPLVMDRAGDGRFSLTLGEAAGLVPGTVHAYKVIVDGQWRIHGDAPYRKYDGDCVNSGLKLPDCSRPDLEVRSLAVDAAGDGALVFAPQTGADGTPIDTIEVALDGAPVAVTVDGDRVRVPVQGLAAGKHRFTVTLTDEAGAQAGPTHLPFWVEDTAFDWRDSVLYLLFLDRFANGDASNDGTIGDPVAYAADWHGGDLQGALAVLESGYFERLGVRSIWLSPINAQIDGHWADRGDGRQRYASYHGYWPVRGREIDARYGGNEGLRAFIDAAHARGIRVLLDLINN
;
A
#
# COMPACT_ATOMS: atom_id res chain seq x y z
N MET A 1 4.07 -39.80 -9.80
CA MET A 1 3.04 -39.21 -8.93
C MET A 1 3.01 -37.72 -9.23
N ARG A 2 1.92 -37.20 -9.81
CA ARG A 2 1.74 -35.78 -10.09
C ARG A 2 1.03 -35.17 -8.88
N PHE A 3 1.68 -34.27 -8.15
CA PHE A 3 1.01 -33.44 -7.14
C PHE A 3 0.29 -32.30 -7.87
N GLY A 4 -1.02 -32.36 -7.89
CA GLY A 4 -1.86 -31.23 -8.25
C GLY A 4 -2.18 -30.44 -6.98
N SER A 5 -1.63 -29.24 -6.83
CA SER A 5 -2.06 -28.30 -5.81
C SER A 5 -3.43 -27.77 -6.21
N LEU A 6 -4.47 -28.21 -5.48
CA LEU A 6 -5.82 -27.69 -5.61
C LEU A 6 -5.94 -26.51 -4.65
N VAL A 7 -5.69 -25.30 -5.16
CA VAL A 7 -5.98 -24.06 -4.44
C VAL A 7 -7.50 -23.87 -4.48
N PHE A 8 -8.17 -24.05 -3.34
CA PHE A 8 -9.56 -23.64 -3.19
C PHE A 8 -9.60 -22.13 -3.00
N VAL A 9 -9.83 -21.40 -4.10
CA VAL A 9 -10.27 -20.01 -4.04
C VAL A 9 -11.71 -20.04 -3.55
N LEU A 10 -11.94 -19.66 -2.29
CA LEU A 10 -13.28 -19.32 -1.83
C LEU A 10 -13.63 -17.98 -2.46
N SER A 11 -14.14 -18.01 -3.70
CA SER A 11 -14.64 -16.81 -4.36
C SER A 11 -15.96 -16.45 -3.68
N THR A 12 -15.92 -15.63 -2.63
CA THR A 12 -17.08 -14.79 -2.31
C THR A 12 -17.33 -13.96 -3.56
N LEU A 13 -18.41 -14.26 -4.28
CA LEU A 13 -18.89 -13.41 -5.36
C LEU A 13 -19.24 -12.06 -4.72
N VAL A 14 -18.32 -11.12 -4.75
CA VAL A 14 -18.62 -9.72 -4.52
C VAL A 14 -19.42 -9.28 -5.73
N ALA A 15 -20.73 -9.12 -5.55
CA ALA A 15 -21.59 -8.62 -6.61
C ALA A 15 -21.20 -7.17 -6.90
N ALA A 16 -20.52 -6.93 -8.02
CA ALA A 16 -20.63 -5.64 -8.67
C ALA A 16 -22.10 -5.49 -9.04
N CYS A 17 -22.74 -4.41 -8.60
CA CYS A 17 -24.11 -4.10 -8.99
C CYS A 17 -24.10 -3.75 -10.49
N ASP A 18 -24.27 -4.77 -11.33
CA ASP A 18 -24.39 -4.68 -12.79
C ASP A 18 -25.81 -4.24 -13.13
N GLY A 19 -25.96 -2.97 -13.49
CA GLY A 19 -27.27 -2.40 -13.83
C GLY A 19 -27.35 -0.91 -13.53
N THR A 20 -28.44 -0.30 -13.97
CA THR A 20 -28.87 1.10 -13.71
C THR A 20 -29.10 1.41 -12.22
N ASP A 21 -28.81 0.46 -11.35
CA ASP A 21 -29.12 0.51 -9.93
C ASP A 21 -28.08 1.38 -9.22
N ALA A 22 -28.43 2.65 -9.08
CA ALA A 22 -27.93 3.46 -7.99
C ALA A 22 -28.28 2.76 -6.67
N PRO A 23 -27.39 2.75 -5.67
CA PRO A 23 -27.75 2.26 -4.35
C PRO A 23 -28.97 3.04 -3.83
N GLY A 24 -30.11 2.34 -3.67
CA GLY A 24 -31.32 2.89 -3.05
C GLY A 24 -32.51 3.25 -3.94
N LEU A 25 -32.52 2.94 -5.25
CA LEU A 25 -33.73 3.05 -6.07
C LEU A 25 -34.43 1.68 -6.17
N ASP A 26 -35.32 1.39 -5.23
CA ASP A 26 -36.19 0.20 -5.25
C ASP A 26 -37.47 0.48 -6.07
N PRO A 27 -37.70 -0.16 -7.24
CA PRO A 27 -39.01 -0.17 -7.85
C PRO A 27 -39.80 -1.39 -7.33
N ALA A 28 -40.49 -1.20 -6.20
CA ALA A 28 -41.62 -2.00 -5.71
C ALA A 28 -41.70 -3.46 -6.19
N ALA A 29 -41.14 -4.39 -5.41
CA ALA A 29 -41.38 -5.81 -5.61
C ALA A 29 -42.86 -6.19 -5.31
N PRO A 30 -43.57 -6.93 -6.18
CA PRO A 30 -44.79 -7.61 -5.79
C PRO A 30 -44.47 -8.88 -5.00
N ALA A 31 -45.37 -9.21 -4.08
CA ALA A 31 -45.27 -10.30 -3.12
C ALA A 31 -45.20 -11.71 -3.75
N ASP A 32 -44.69 -12.64 -2.93
CA ASP A 32 -44.71 -14.11 -3.00
C ASP A 32 -43.70 -14.83 -3.90
N ALA A 33 -42.73 -15.49 -3.25
CA ALA A 33 -42.45 -16.92 -3.46
C ALA A 33 -41.69 -17.51 -2.25
N ALA A 34 -42.22 -18.61 -1.73
CA ALA A 34 -41.82 -19.31 -0.51
C ALA A 34 -40.41 -19.94 -0.57
N GLN A 35 -39.70 -19.90 0.56
CA GLN A 35 -38.55 -20.78 0.84
C GLN A 35 -39.04 -22.15 1.34
N PRO A 36 -38.38 -23.27 0.99
CA PRO A 36 -38.53 -24.53 1.71
C PRO A 36 -37.53 -24.62 2.87
N THR A 37 -38.05 -24.96 4.05
CA THR A 37 -37.27 -25.40 5.22
C THR A 37 -36.71 -26.82 5.01
N PRO A 38 -35.65 -27.18 5.74
CA PRO A 38 -35.78 -28.39 6.55
C PRO A 38 -35.28 -28.24 8.00
N ASP A 39 -36.03 -28.90 8.88
CA ASP A 39 -35.89 -29.03 10.32
C ASP A 39 -34.62 -29.74 10.81
N GLY A 40 -34.23 -29.44 12.05
CA GLY A 40 -33.38 -30.32 12.87
C GLY A 40 -32.77 -29.64 14.12
N ALA A 41 -33.53 -29.61 15.23
CA ALA A 41 -33.16 -29.15 16.59
C ALA A 41 -31.86 -29.81 17.13
N ALA A 42 -31.08 -29.30 18.09
CA ALA A 42 -31.27 -28.45 19.30
C ALA A 42 -29.87 -28.01 19.84
N PRO A 43 -29.65 -27.47 21.07
CA PRO A 43 -30.53 -26.73 21.98
C PRO A 43 -29.96 -25.35 22.42
N ASP A 44 -30.86 -24.60 23.07
CA ASP A 44 -30.71 -23.44 23.95
C ASP A 44 -29.32 -23.11 24.52
N GLY A 45 -28.83 -21.92 24.19
CA GLY A 45 -27.71 -21.24 24.81
C GLY A 45 -27.89 -19.75 24.63
N THR A 46 -28.49 -19.11 25.63
CA THR A 46 -28.74 -17.67 25.73
C THR A 46 -27.45 -16.87 25.53
N VAL A 47 -27.40 -16.00 24.51
CA VAL A 47 -26.45 -14.90 24.39
C VAL A 47 -27.24 -13.60 24.63
N PRO A 48 -26.84 -12.73 25.59
CA PRO A 48 -27.54 -11.48 25.82
C PRO A 48 -27.27 -10.47 24.70
N ASP A 49 -28.35 -9.81 24.26
CA ASP A 49 -28.33 -8.63 23.41
C ASP A 49 -27.54 -7.48 24.06
N GLY A 50 -26.61 -6.90 23.28
CA GLY A 50 -26.04 -5.60 23.56
C GLY A 50 -24.57 -5.48 23.16
N ALA A 51 -24.31 -4.99 21.95
CA ALA A 51 -23.36 -3.88 21.70
C ALA A 51 -23.12 -3.67 20.20
N THR A 52 -23.46 -2.45 19.78
CA THR A 52 -22.75 -1.60 18.81
C THR A 52 -22.59 -2.06 17.36
N ALA A 53 -23.15 -1.26 16.46
CA ALA A 53 -22.88 -1.23 15.04
C ALA A 53 -21.37 -1.38 14.74
N ASP A 54 -21.10 -2.29 13.83
CA ASP A 54 -19.82 -2.60 13.21
C ASP A 54 -19.23 -1.35 12.55
N GLN A 55 -18.49 -0.57 13.34
CA GLN A 55 -17.57 0.43 12.84
C GLN A 55 -16.34 -0.33 12.39
N GLY A 56 -16.35 -0.77 11.13
CA GLY A 56 -15.15 -1.32 10.48
C GLY A 56 -13.98 -0.38 10.74
N PRO A 57 -12.79 -0.89 11.11
CA PRO A 57 -11.69 -0.04 11.52
C PRO A 57 -11.32 0.90 10.37
N SER A 58 -11.39 2.21 10.66
CA SER A 58 -10.79 3.26 9.84
C SER A 58 -9.35 2.87 9.53
N LEU A 59 -9.08 2.59 8.26
CA LEU A 59 -7.76 2.19 7.76
C LEU A 59 -6.73 3.34 7.81
N ASP A 60 -7.14 4.52 8.29
CA ASP A 60 -6.41 5.79 8.22
C ASP A 60 -6.16 6.43 9.60
N GLN A 61 -6.23 5.65 10.68
CA GLN A 61 -5.66 6.08 11.96
C GLN A 61 -4.14 6.02 11.84
N GLY A 62 -3.54 7.21 11.74
CA GLY A 62 -2.12 7.54 11.59
C GLY A 62 -1.14 6.41 11.90
N VAL A 63 -0.45 5.95 10.87
CA VAL A 63 0.81 5.23 11.03
C VAL A 63 1.75 6.15 11.82
N PRO A 64 2.29 5.73 12.97
CA PRO A 64 3.34 6.48 13.66
C PRO A 64 4.46 6.75 12.67
N ALA A 65 4.97 7.99 12.65
CA ALA A 65 6.07 8.37 11.76
C ALA A 65 7.19 7.32 11.80
N ASP A 66 7.61 6.88 10.62
CA ASP A 66 8.69 5.92 10.40
C ASP A 66 10.02 6.52 10.92
N GLN A 67 10.28 6.34 12.22
CA GLN A 67 11.55 6.69 12.88
C GLN A 67 12.48 5.46 12.95
N GLY A 68 12.51 4.63 11.91
CA GLY A 68 13.50 3.57 11.81
C GLY A 68 14.92 4.15 11.95
N PRO A 69 15.86 3.46 12.63
CA PRO A 69 17.24 3.90 12.67
C PRO A 69 17.78 3.98 11.24
N ALA A 70 18.51 5.06 10.93
CA ALA A 70 19.24 5.17 9.69
C ALA A 70 20.15 3.94 9.54
N PRO A 71 20.24 3.31 8.35
CA PRO A 71 21.29 2.35 8.11
C PRO A 71 22.64 3.04 8.39
N ASP A 72 23.63 2.31 8.89
CA ASP A 72 25.02 2.77 9.11
C ASP A 72 25.73 3.03 7.75
N GLY A 73 25.11 3.85 6.89
CA GLY A 73 25.66 4.43 5.68
C GLY A 73 26.32 5.74 6.03
N GLY A 74 27.55 5.93 5.53
CA GLY A 74 28.46 7.01 5.91
C GLY A 74 27.77 8.35 6.17
N THR A 75 27.98 8.87 7.38
CA THR A 75 27.58 10.23 7.75
C THR A 75 28.19 11.19 6.73
N VAL A 76 27.35 11.77 5.88
CA VAL A 76 27.75 12.93 5.10
C VAL A 76 27.76 14.09 6.08
N ASP A 77 28.89 14.27 6.78
CA ASP A 77 29.13 15.42 7.66
C ASP A 77 29.24 16.68 6.78
N GLN A 78 28.09 17.33 6.55
CA GLN A 78 27.96 18.51 5.70
C GLN A 78 28.22 19.82 6.49
N GLY A 79 28.60 19.76 7.77
CA GLY A 79 28.63 20.94 8.64
C GLY A 79 27.24 21.54 8.87
N PRO A 80 27.14 22.78 9.38
CA PRO A 80 25.86 23.46 9.53
C PRO A 80 25.19 23.61 8.15
N LEU A 81 23.94 23.19 8.03
CA LEU A 81 23.17 23.40 6.81
C LEU A 81 23.09 24.90 6.49
N PRO A 82 23.25 25.29 5.21
CA PRO A 82 23.15 26.69 4.82
C PRO A 82 21.75 27.23 5.11
N ASP A 83 21.68 28.44 5.63
CA ASP A 83 20.43 29.18 5.71
C ASP A 83 19.94 29.48 4.29
N LEU A 84 18.71 29.07 3.99
CA LEU A 84 18.07 29.30 2.68
C LEU A 84 17.69 30.77 2.48
N GLY A 85 17.67 31.57 3.55
CA GLY A 85 17.12 32.92 3.53
C GLY A 85 15.61 32.91 3.23
N PRO A 86 15.05 34.05 2.80
CA PRO A 86 13.63 34.13 2.45
C PRO A 86 13.30 33.22 1.26
N LEU A 87 12.33 32.33 1.45
CA LEU A 87 11.83 31.47 0.39
C LEU A 87 11.03 32.28 -0.66
N PRO A 88 11.07 31.89 -1.94
CA PRO A 88 10.24 32.50 -2.97
C PRO A 88 8.77 32.14 -2.81
N ALA A 89 7.89 32.89 -3.48
CA ALA A 89 6.48 32.54 -3.55
C ALA A 89 6.29 31.30 -4.43
N PHE A 90 5.77 30.23 -3.84
CA PHE A 90 5.41 28.99 -4.53
C PHE A 90 3.96 29.03 -5.01
N PRO A 91 3.61 28.32 -6.10
CA PRO A 91 2.24 28.29 -6.60
C PRO A 91 1.29 27.60 -5.61
N ALA A 92 0.07 28.10 -5.52
CA ALA A 92 -1.00 27.45 -4.79
C ALA A 92 -1.47 26.18 -5.50
N ARG A 93 -1.75 25.14 -4.73
CA ARG A 93 -2.35 23.90 -5.24
C ARG A 93 -3.76 24.16 -5.74
N VAL A 94 -4.12 23.46 -6.81
CA VAL A 94 -5.50 23.41 -7.31
C VAL A 94 -6.14 22.14 -6.76
N CYS A 95 -7.24 22.29 -6.03
CA CYS A 95 -8.01 21.18 -5.45
C CYS A 95 -8.90 20.50 -6.50
N GLU A 96 -8.28 19.91 -7.52
CA GLU A 96 -8.99 19.25 -8.61
C GLU A 96 -8.39 17.88 -8.91
N VAL A 97 -9.22 17.00 -9.46
CA VAL A 97 -8.86 15.67 -9.94
C VAL A 97 -9.45 15.46 -11.32
N THR A 98 -8.63 14.97 -12.25
CA THR A 98 -9.07 14.64 -13.61
C THR A 98 -9.31 13.15 -13.73
N VAL A 99 -10.53 12.76 -14.08
CA VAL A 99 -10.86 11.40 -14.48
C VAL A 99 -10.73 11.29 -15.99
N THR A 100 -9.96 10.29 -16.45
CA THR A 100 -9.81 9.97 -17.87
C THR A 100 -10.36 8.57 -18.12
N VAL A 101 -11.15 8.41 -19.18
CA VAL A 101 -11.76 7.14 -19.57
C VAL A 101 -11.48 6.90 -21.05
N GLU A 102 -10.91 5.74 -21.36
CA GLU A 102 -10.79 5.23 -22.73
C GLU A 102 -12.10 4.53 -23.14
N ALA A 103 -12.74 5.04 -24.19
CA ALA A 103 -13.99 4.54 -24.74
C ALA A 103 -14.04 4.77 -26.27
N PRO A 104 -13.19 4.07 -27.05
CA PRO A 104 -13.14 4.24 -28.49
C PRO A 104 -14.49 3.91 -29.12
N GLY A 105 -14.98 4.81 -29.99
CA GLY A 105 -16.26 4.65 -30.66
C GLY A 105 -17.50 5.04 -29.83
N ALA A 106 -17.34 5.34 -28.53
CA ALA A 106 -18.47 5.79 -27.73
C ALA A 106 -19.01 7.13 -28.21
N GLY A 107 -20.32 7.32 -28.20
CA GLY A 107 -20.99 8.58 -28.53
C GLY A 107 -21.00 9.57 -27.37
N LEU A 108 -21.27 9.06 -26.17
CA LEU A 108 -21.39 9.81 -24.92
C LEU A 108 -20.72 9.04 -23.78
N VAL A 109 -19.94 9.77 -22.98
CA VAL A 109 -19.39 9.27 -21.72
C VAL A 109 -19.77 10.22 -20.61
N GLN A 110 -20.29 9.67 -19.52
CA GLN A 110 -20.68 10.42 -18.34
C GLN A 110 -20.09 9.77 -17.08
N LEU A 111 -20.10 10.53 -16.00
CA LEU A 111 -19.64 10.11 -14.70
C LEU A 111 -20.71 10.43 -13.65
N ALA A 112 -21.00 9.46 -12.80
CA ALA A 112 -21.99 9.60 -11.74
C ALA A 112 -21.47 8.90 -10.47
N GLY A 113 -21.77 9.47 -9.31
CA GLY A 113 -21.27 8.99 -8.04
C GLY A 113 -22.04 9.55 -6.85
N ASP A 114 -21.55 9.27 -5.63
CA ASP A 114 -22.18 9.75 -4.39
C ASP A 114 -22.34 11.29 -4.39
N PHE A 115 -21.34 12.02 -4.86
CA PHE A 115 -21.33 13.48 -5.00
C PHE A 115 -22.29 14.04 -6.06
N THR A 116 -22.78 13.20 -6.99
CA THR A 116 -23.80 13.61 -7.97
C THR A 116 -25.21 13.18 -7.59
N GLY A 117 -25.40 12.51 -6.45
CA GLY A 117 -26.65 11.77 -6.19
C GLY A 117 -26.88 10.65 -7.21
N TRP A 118 -25.79 10.02 -7.68
CA TRP A 118 -25.83 8.98 -8.70
C TRP A 118 -26.52 9.42 -10.00
N ALA A 119 -27.49 8.65 -10.49
CA ALA A 119 -28.18 8.85 -11.76
C ALA A 119 -29.04 10.13 -11.81
N ASP A 120 -29.23 10.80 -10.67
CA ASP A 120 -30.00 12.04 -10.61
C ASP A 120 -29.30 13.18 -11.37
N ARG A 121 -27.96 13.20 -11.39
CA ARG A 121 -27.17 14.30 -12.00
C ARG A 121 -25.85 13.82 -12.64
N PRO A 122 -25.87 12.94 -13.66
CA PRO A 122 -24.65 12.48 -14.31
C PRO A 122 -23.92 13.62 -15.02
N LEU A 123 -22.61 13.70 -14.81
CA LEU A 123 -21.73 14.71 -15.40
C LEU A 123 -21.19 14.22 -16.75
N VAL A 124 -21.38 15.01 -17.81
CA VAL A 124 -20.86 14.67 -19.15
C VAL A 124 -19.36 14.91 -19.18
N MET A 125 -18.61 13.96 -19.73
CA MET A 125 -17.16 14.07 -19.91
C MET A 125 -16.84 14.70 -21.28
N ASP A 126 -15.80 15.53 -21.32
CA ASP A 126 -15.30 16.16 -22.53
C ASP A 126 -14.54 15.14 -23.40
N ARG A 127 -14.79 15.15 -24.71
CA ARG A 127 -14.03 14.30 -25.65
C ARG A 127 -12.66 14.91 -25.93
N ALA A 128 -11.59 14.20 -25.59
CA ALA A 128 -10.20 14.66 -25.68
C ALA A 128 -9.48 14.29 -27.00
N GLY A 129 -10.17 13.66 -27.96
CA GLY A 129 -9.57 13.05 -29.16
C GLY A 129 -9.59 11.53 -29.05
N ASP A 130 -9.07 10.79 -30.06
CA ASP A 130 -8.60 9.39 -29.98
C ASP A 130 -9.42 8.29 -29.23
N GLY A 131 -10.69 8.54 -28.89
CA GLY A 131 -11.49 7.65 -28.05
C GLY A 131 -11.40 7.95 -26.54
N ARG A 132 -10.67 8.99 -26.15
CA ARG A 132 -10.49 9.41 -24.75
C ARG A 132 -11.51 10.46 -24.33
N PHE A 133 -12.00 10.33 -23.11
CA PHE A 133 -12.89 11.29 -22.46
C PHE A 133 -12.31 11.71 -21.12
N SER A 134 -12.42 13.00 -20.79
CA SER A 134 -11.87 13.56 -19.56
C SER A 134 -12.88 14.45 -18.84
N LEU A 135 -12.81 14.48 -17.52
CA LEU A 135 -13.57 15.40 -16.70
C LEU A 135 -12.74 15.80 -15.48
N THR A 136 -12.57 17.11 -15.28
CA THR A 136 -11.90 17.67 -14.11
C THR A 136 -12.94 18.10 -13.09
N LEU A 137 -12.76 17.65 -11.85
CA LEU A 137 -13.70 17.82 -10.74
C LEU A 137 -12.96 18.35 -9.53
N GLY A 138 -13.61 19.24 -8.78
CA GLY A 138 -13.13 19.71 -7.48
C GLY A 138 -14.29 19.83 -6.50
N GLU A 139 -14.13 20.65 -5.46
CA GLU A 139 -15.16 20.87 -4.44
C GLU A 139 -16.48 21.39 -5.00
N ALA A 140 -16.44 22.17 -6.09
CA ALA A 140 -17.64 22.66 -6.79
C ALA A 140 -18.53 21.53 -7.34
N ALA A 141 -17.97 20.33 -7.55
CA ALA A 141 -18.72 19.13 -7.94
C ALA A 141 -19.28 18.34 -6.75
N GLY A 142 -19.12 18.83 -5.52
CA GLY A 142 -19.54 18.15 -4.29
C GLY A 142 -18.51 17.16 -3.72
N LEU A 143 -17.27 17.20 -4.22
CA LEU A 143 -16.17 16.41 -3.68
C LEU A 143 -15.63 17.04 -2.38
N VAL A 144 -15.18 16.20 -1.45
CA VAL A 144 -14.58 16.62 -0.18
C VAL A 144 -13.09 16.26 -0.18
N PRO A 145 -12.17 17.25 0.00
CA PRO A 145 -10.73 16.98 0.01
C PRO A 145 -10.33 15.93 1.04
N GLY A 146 -9.36 15.09 0.68
CA GLY A 146 -8.86 14.01 1.54
C GLY A 146 -9.73 12.76 1.58
N THR A 147 -10.95 12.79 1.02
CA THR A 147 -11.85 11.64 1.01
C THR A 147 -11.90 10.92 -0.34
N VAL A 148 -12.26 9.64 -0.30
CA VAL A 148 -12.57 8.85 -1.50
C VAL A 148 -14.08 8.90 -1.72
N HIS A 149 -14.49 9.18 -2.95
CA HIS A 149 -15.88 9.21 -3.43
C HIS A 149 -16.19 8.02 -4.33
N ALA A 150 -17.39 7.45 -4.21
CA ALA A 150 -17.82 6.33 -5.03
C ALA A 150 -18.33 6.86 -6.38
N TYR A 151 -17.92 6.24 -7.49
CA TYR A 151 -18.43 6.59 -8.82
C TYR A 151 -18.44 5.39 -9.79
N LYS A 152 -19.22 5.55 -10.86
CA LYS A 152 -19.22 4.72 -12.07
C LYS A 152 -19.12 5.60 -13.31
N VAL A 153 -18.69 4.98 -14.40
CA VAL A 153 -18.71 5.58 -15.73
C VAL A 153 -19.93 5.06 -16.47
N ILE A 154 -20.58 5.92 -17.23
CA ILE A 154 -21.72 5.60 -18.08
C ILE A 154 -21.27 5.80 -19.52
N VAL A 155 -21.15 4.73 -20.30
CA VAL A 155 -20.74 4.80 -21.71
C VAL A 155 -21.91 4.40 -22.58
N ASP A 156 -22.39 5.33 -23.40
CA ASP A 156 -23.58 5.16 -24.23
C ASP A 156 -24.78 4.57 -23.45
N GLY A 157 -24.97 5.04 -22.22
CA GLY A 157 -26.03 4.60 -21.30
C GLY A 157 -25.71 3.34 -20.49
N GLN A 158 -24.59 2.67 -20.75
CA GLN A 158 -24.17 1.48 -20.01
C GLN A 158 -23.29 1.84 -18.82
N TRP A 159 -23.77 1.50 -17.62
CA TRP A 159 -23.04 1.67 -16.38
C TRP A 159 -21.91 0.64 -16.27
N ARG A 160 -20.73 1.11 -15.88
CA ARG A 160 -19.57 0.25 -15.67
C ARG A 160 -18.66 0.78 -14.56
N ILE A 161 -18.03 -0.14 -13.85
CA ILE A 161 -16.87 0.17 -13.03
C ILE A 161 -15.75 0.67 -13.94
N HIS A 162 -15.07 1.73 -13.55
CA HIS A 162 -13.89 2.20 -14.24
C HIS A 162 -12.72 1.27 -13.89
N GLY A 163 -12.32 0.43 -14.85
CA GLY A 163 -11.29 -0.59 -14.66
C GLY A 163 -9.99 -0.01 -14.08
N ASP A 164 -9.53 1.09 -14.66
CA ASP A 164 -8.25 1.74 -14.34
C ASP A 164 -8.31 2.68 -13.12
N ALA A 165 -9.46 2.77 -12.43
CA ALA A 165 -9.56 3.56 -11.22
C ALA A 165 -8.63 2.99 -10.13
N PRO A 166 -7.75 3.81 -9.52
CA PRO A 166 -6.77 3.36 -8.54
C PRO A 166 -7.39 2.93 -7.21
N TYR A 167 -8.62 3.37 -6.94
CA TYR A 167 -9.34 3.06 -5.71
C TYR A 167 -10.66 2.35 -6.01
N ARG A 168 -11.12 1.59 -5.03
CA ARG A 168 -12.49 1.06 -4.94
C ARG A 168 -13.14 1.64 -3.68
N LYS A 169 -14.46 1.85 -3.74
CA LYS A 169 -15.23 2.30 -2.58
C LYS A 169 -16.57 1.58 -2.56
N TYR A 170 -16.96 1.10 -1.39
CA TYR A 170 -18.31 0.63 -1.14
C TYR A 170 -19.24 1.81 -0.92
N ASP A 171 -20.42 1.74 -1.54
CA ASP A 171 -21.56 2.60 -1.21
C ASP A 171 -22.78 1.68 -1.02
N GLY A 172 -23.23 1.57 0.23
CA GLY A 172 -24.04 0.42 0.68
C GLY A 172 -23.30 -0.90 0.44
N ASP A 173 -24.02 -1.89 -0.11
CA ASP A 173 -23.47 -3.22 -0.43
C ASP A 173 -22.80 -3.29 -1.82
N CYS A 174 -22.75 -2.18 -2.57
CA CYS A 174 -22.22 -2.14 -3.93
C CYS A 174 -20.76 -1.66 -3.96
N VAL A 175 -19.89 -2.42 -4.66
CA VAL A 175 -18.54 -1.96 -4.99
C VAL A 175 -18.55 -1.03 -6.19
N ASN A 176 -17.88 0.11 -6.04
CA ASN A 176 -17.77 1.15 -7.05
C ASN A 176 -16.31 1.54 -7.30
N SER A 177 -16.09 2.34 -8.35
CA SER A 177 -14.80 3.00 -8.57
C SER A 177 -14.62 4.08 -7.50
N GLY A 178 -13.40 4.28 -7.02
CA GLY A 178 -13.07 5.31 -6.03
C GLY A 178 -12.37 6.49 -6.68
N LEU A 179 -12.85 7.71 -6.42
CA LEU A 179 -12.24 8.97 -6.81
C LEU A 179 -11.72 9.68 -5.56
N LYS A 180 -10.41 9.82 -5.41
CA LYS A 180 -9.82 10.56 -4.29
C LYS A 180 -9.53 11.99 -4.71
N LEU A 181 -10.19 12.96 -4.08
CA LEU A 181 -9.75 14.36 -4.17
C LEU A 181 -8.59 14.52 -3.18
N PRO A 182 -7.37 14.89 -3.64
CA PRO A 182 -6.24 15.07 -2.73
C PRO A 182 -6.57 16.11 -1.65
N ASP A 183 -6.03 15.91 -0.45
CA ASP A 183 -6.05 16.94 0.59
C ASP A 183 -5.12 18.07 0.15
N CYS A 184 -5.73 19.16 -0.30
CA CYS A 184 -5.05 20.37 -0.79
C CYS A 184 -4.91 21.46 0.28
N SER A 185 -5.35 21.21 1.52
CA SER A 185 -5.25 22.17 2.62
C SER A 185 -3.82 22.36 3.14
N ARG A 186 -2.92 21.45 2.77
CA ARG A 186 -1.52 21.44 3.20
C ARG A 186 -0.58 21.64 2.01
N PRO A 187 0.65 22.11 2.25
CA PRO A 187 1.70 22.10 1.24
C PRO A 187 1.91 20.71 0.64
N ASP A 188 2.50 20.67 -0.54
CA ASP A 188 2.88 19.44 -1.23
C ASP A 188 4.03 19.72 -2.20
N LEU A 189 4.56 18.68 -2.84
CA LEU A 189 5.61 18.83 -3.85
C LEU A 189 5.29 18.04 -5.12
N GLU A 190 5.74 18.60 -6.24
CA GLU A 190 5.79 17.90 -7.51
C GLU A 190 7.23 17.48 -7.81
N VAL A 191 7.51 16.18 -7.86
CA VAL A 191 8.82 15.66 -8.26
C VAL A 191 9.04 15.94 -9.74
N ARG A 192 10.04 16.75 -10.06
CA ARG A 192 10.43 17.08 -11.45
C ARG A 192 11.38 16.04 -12.03
N SER A 193 12.34 15.60 -11.21
CA SER A 193 13.26 14.52 -11.58
C SER A 193 13.90 13.94 -10.34
N LEU A 194 14.08 12.62 -10.34
CA LEU A 194 14.98 11.92 -9.43
C LEU A 194 15.88 11.03 -10.28
N ALA A 195 17.12 11.46 -10.46
CA ALA A 195 18.09 10.76 -11.30
C ALA A 195 19.43 10.71 -10.58
N VAL A 196 19.89 9.49 -10.30
CA VAL A 196 21.19 9.18 -9.71
C VAL A 196 21.78 8.04 -10.54
N ASP A 197 23.03 8.20 -10.97
CA ASP A 197 23.71 7.20 -11.78
C ASP A 197 24.38 6.10 -10.95
N ALA A 198 25.02 5.15 -11.63
CA ALA A 198 25.73 4.04 -10.98
C ALA A 198 26.95 4.48 -10.16
N ALA A 199 27.50 5.67 -10.41
CA ALA A 199 28.57 6.24 -9.59
C ALA A 199 28.03 6.91 -8.31
N GLY A 200 26.70 6.95 -8.13
CA GLY A 200 26.05 7.60 -7.01
C GLY A 200 25.98 9.11 -7.14
N ASP A 201 26.18 9.64 -8.36
CA ASP A 201 26.12 11.07 -8.66
C ASP A 201 24.76 11.43 -9.27
N GLY A 202 24.18 12.55 -8.84
CA GLY A 202 22.87 12.95 -9.35
C GLY A 202 22.19 14.07 -8.58
N ALA A 203 20.88 14.15 -8.74
CA ALA A 203 20.06 15.07 -7.96
C ALA A 203 18.59 14.66 -7.90
N LEU A 204 17.97 15.02 -6.77
CA LEU A 204 16.54 15.25 -6.71
C LEU A 204 16.23 16.69 -7.12
N VAL A 205 15.20 16.87 -7.94
CA VAL A 205 14.60 18.19 -8.24
C VAL A 205 13.10 18.08 -8.04
N PHE A 206 12.54 18.98 -7.24
CA PHE A 206 11.11 19.08 -7.01
C PHE A 206 10.65 20.54 -7.00
N ALA A 207 9.35 20.75 -7.18
CA ALA A 207 8.72 22.06 -7.08
C ALA A 207 7.73 22.04 -5.91
N PRO A 208 7.97 22.82 -4.84
CA PRO A 208 7.02 22.98 -3.76
C PRO A 208 5.75 23.69 -4.23
N GLN A 209 4.63 23.40 -3.57
CA GLN A 209 3.35 24.07 -3.75
C GLN A 209 2.75 24.34 -2.37
N THR A 210 2.11 25.50 -2.19
CA THR A 210 1.44 25.84 -0.93
C THR A 210 0.14 25.05 -0.79
N GLY A 211 -0.50 25.13 0.38
CA GLY A 211 -1.93 24.82 0.47
C GLY A 211 -2.76 25.66 -0.51
N ALA A 212 -3.99 25.24 -0.76
CA ALA A 212 -4.91 25.92 -1.67
C ALA A 212 -5.31 27.34 -1.22
N ASP A 213 -5.11 27.65 0.07
CA ASP A 213 -5.28 28.99 0.64
C ASP A 213 -4.15 29.97 0.27
N GLY A 214 -3.05 29.46 -0.30
CA GLY A 214 -1.89 30.25 -0.71
C GLY A 214 -0.95 30.60 0.44
N THR A 215 -1.09 29.99 1.63
CA THR A 215 -0.22 30.27 2.78
C THR A 215 1.24 29.95 2.41
N PRO A 216 2.19 30.90 2.55
CA PRO A 216 3.58 30.69 2.14
C PRO A 216 4.25 29.51 2.87
N ILE A 217 5.17 28.83 2.18
CA ILE A 217 6.01 27.80 2.79
C ILE A 217 7.07 28.49 3.67
N ASP A 218 7.18 28.03 4.91
CA ASP A 218 8.15 28.51 5.91
C ASP A 218 9.43 27.66 5.87
N THR A 219 9.30 26.32 5.87
CA THR A 219 10.46 25.40 5.90
C THR A 219 10.41 24.32 4.82
N ILE A 220 11.61 23.99 4.32
CA ILE A 220 11.87 22.89 3.39
C ILE A 220 12.97 22.03 4.00
N GLU A 221 12.59 20.91 4.60
CA GLU A 221 13.52 19.96 5.19
C GLU A 221 13.68 18.76 4.28
N VAL A 222 14.92 18.41 3.96
CA VAL A 222 15.24 17.21 3.20
C VAL A 222 16.24 16.36 3.96
N ALA A 223 15.93 15.09 4.10
CA ALA A 223 16.86 14.09 4.61
C ALA A 223 17.17 13.05 3.53
N LEU A 224 18.44 12.62 3.46
CA LEU A 224 18.88 11.46 2.72
C LEU A 224 19.20 10.36 3.72
N ASP A 225 18.48 9.23 3.64
CA ASP A 225 18.62 8.09 4.54
C ASP A 225 18.52 8.47 6.04
N GLY A 226 17.71 9.49 6.34
CA GLY A 226 17.49 10.01 7.69
C GLY A 226 18.46 11.12 8.11
N ALA A 227 19.54 11.35 7.36
CA ALA A 227 20.47 12.45 7.62
C ALA A 227 20.02 13.74 6.88
N PRO A 228 19.91 14.90 7.56
CA PRO A 228 19.60 16.16 6.89
C PRO A 228 20.62 16.53 5.81
N VAL A 229 20.14 17.02 4.65
CA VAL A 229 21.00 17.42 3.52
C VAL A 229 20.70 18.84 3.06
N ALA A 230 21.74 19.52 2.57
CA ALA A 230 21.60 20.86 2.04
C ALA A 230 20.79 20.88 0.74
N VAL A 231 20.00 21.94 0.56
CA VAL A 231 19.21 22.16 -0.64
C VAL A 231 19.52 23.52 -1.23
N THR A 232 19.27 23.66 -2.53
CA THR A 232 19.34 24.95 -3.23
C THR A 232 17.98 25.26 -3.83
N VAL A 233 17.49 26.48 -3.59
CA VAL A 233 16.22 26.97 -4.16
C VAL A 233 16.55 27.89 -5.35
N ASP A 234 15.96 27.61 -6.51
CA ASP A 234 16.08 28.39 -7.74
C ASP A 234 14.69 28.60 -8.35
N GLY A 235 14.14 29.82 -8.19
CA GLY A 235 12.77 30.12 -8.58
C GLY A 235 11.76 29.24 -7.85
N ASP A 236 10.95 28.48 -8.60
CA ASP A 236 9.95 27.56 -8.06
C ASP A 236 10.50 26.14 -7.81
N ARG A 237 11.81 25.93 -7.95
CA ARG A 237 12.43 24.59 -7.85
C ARG A 237 13.40 24.49 -6.69
N VAL A 238 13.39 23.33 -6.06
CA VAL A 238 14.37 22.90 -5.08
C VAL A 238 15.20 21.79 -5.69
N ARG A 239 16.52 21.93 -5.60
CA ARG A 239 17.50 20.94 -6.05
C ARG A 239 18.30 20.42 -4.87
N VAL A 240 18.47 19.10 -4.81
CA VAL A 240 19.25 18.39 -3.79
C VAL A 240 20.30 17.56 -4.52
N PRO A 241 21.54 18.06 -4.68
CA PRO A 241 22.60 17.32 -5.34
C PRO A 241 23.12 16.20 -4.43
N VAL A 242 23.49 15.07 -5.04
CA VAL A 242 24.18 13.97 -4.37
C VAL A 242 25.40 13.56 -5.18
N GLN A 243 26.44 13.10 -4.48
CA GLN A 243 27.68 12.64 -5.09
C GLN A 243 28.22 11.43 -4.35
N GLY A 244 28.73 10.45 -5.10
CA GLY A 244 29.42 9.29 -4.56
C GLY A 244 28.61 8.45 -3.57
N LEU A 245 27.28 8.37 -3.75
CA LEU A 245 26.44 7.49 -2.94
C LEU A 245 26.88 6.02 -3.12
N ALA A 246 26.79 5.25 -2.03
CA ALA A 246 27.08 3.82 -2.06
C ALA A 246 26.09 3.08 -2.98
N ALA A 247 26.45 1.90 -3.46
CA ALA A 247 25.50 1.03 -4.13
C ALA A 247 24.42 0.57 -3.14
N GLY A 248 23.17 0.44 -3.63
CA GLY A 248 22.04 0.00 -2.82
C GLY A 248 20.83 0.92 -2.92
N LYS A 249 19.87 0.73 -2.02
CA LYS A 249 18.67 1.56 -1.94
C LYS A 249 18.94 2.78 -1.05
N HIS A 250 18.52 3.93 -1.54
CA HIS A 250 18.53 5.20 -0.81
C HIS A 250 17.12 5.80 -0.79
N ARG A 251 16.90 6.77 0.10
CA ARG A 251 15.63 7.46 0.22
C ARG A 251 15.85 8.93 0.54
N PHE A 252 15.27 9.80 -0.29
CA PHE A 252 14.98 11.17 0.15
C PHE A 252 13.67 11.17 0.94
N THR A 253 13.66 11.92 2.04
CA THR A 253 12.45 12.29 2.78
C THR A 253 12.34 13.80 2.74
N VAL A 254 11.26 14.32 2.17
CA VAL A 254 11.00 15.76 2.10
C VAL A 254 9.83 16.11 3.00
N THR A 255 10.01 17.13 3.85
CA THR A 255 8.98 17.72 4.70
C THR A 255 8.85 19.19 4.36
N LEU A 256 7.61 19.64 4.14
CA LEU A 256 7.26 21.04 3.91
C LEU A 256 6.35 21.51 5.02
N THR A 257 6.63 22.70 5.57
CA THR A 257 5.78 23.35 6.57
C THR A 257 5.47 24.77 6.11
N ASP A 258 4.21 25.20 6.19
CA ASP A 258 3.82 26.57 5.91
C ASP A 258 3.90 27.50 7.13
N GLU A 259 3.74 28.81 6.91
CA GLU A 259 3.78 29.85 7.96
C GLU A 259 2.66 29.69 9.01
N ALA A 260 1.59 28.94 8.71
CA ALA A 260 0.53 28.60 9.65
C ALA A 260 0.84 27.34 10.47
N GLY A 261 1.96 26.66 10.18
CA GLY A 261 2.38 25.41 10.82
C GLY A 261 1.74 24.16 10.23
N ALA A 262 1.03 24.25 9.10
CA ALA A 262 0.49 23.09 8.41
C ALA A 262 1.63 22.34 7.70
N GLN A 263 1.76 21.06 8.03
CA GLN A 263 2.85 20.22 7.53
C GLN A 263 2.33 19.18 6.54
N ALA A 264 2.97 19.11 5.37
CA ALA A 264 2.83 17.97 4.48
C ALA A 264 3.34 16.70 5.19
N GLY A 265 2.68 15.55 5.00
CA GLY A 265 3.28 14.28 5.41
C GLY A 265 4.65 14.08 4.73
N PRO A 266 5.60 13.38 5.36
CA PRO A 266 6.92 13.17 4.77
C PRO A 266 6.76 12.46 3.41
N THR A 267 7.27 13.09 2.36
CA THR A 267 7.29 12.46 1.03
C THR A 267 8.53 11.60 0.92
N HIS A 268 8.33 10.29 0.87
CA HIS A 268 9.41 9.31 0.73
C HIS A 268 9.66 8.99 -0.75
N LEU A 269 10.87 9.29 -1.22
CA LEU A 269 11.30 9.09 -2.60
C LEU A 269 12.45 8.08 -2.62
N PRO A 270 12.14 6.76 -2.63
CA PRO A 270 13.17 5.73 -2.72
C PRO A 270 13.76 5.66 -4.13
N PHE A 271 15.06 5.45 -4.21
CA PHE A 271 15.79 5.20 -5.46
C PHE A 271 16.91 4.20 -5.24
N TRP A 272 17.51 3.73 -6.34
CA TRP A 272 18.58 2.73 -6.30
C TRP A 272 19.82 3.27 -7.01
N VAL A 273 20.97 3.03 -6.40
CA VAL A 273 22.29 3.19 -7.02
C VAL A 273 22.77 1.79 -7.36
N GLU A 274 22.77 1.45 -8.64
CA GLU A 274 23.16 0.13 -9.13
C GLU A 274 23.78 0.22 -10.54
N ASP A 275 24.82 -0.58 -10.79
CA ASP A 275 25.51 -0.63 -12.10
C ASP A 275 24.57 -1.01 -13.25
N THR A 276 23.60 -1.87 -12.96
CA THR A 276 22.62 -2.35 -13.92
C THR A 276 21.23 -2.15 -13.35
N ALA A 277 20.46 -1.28 -14.01
CA ALA A 277 19.07 -1.02 -13.69
C ALA A 277 18.30 -2.34 -13.50
N PHE A 278 17.57 -2.44 -12.41
CA PHE A 278 16.80 -3.63 -12.13
C PHE A 278 15.62 -3.78 -13.10
N ASP A 279 15.50 -4.98 -13.68
CA ASP A 279 14.36 -5.38 -14.48
C ASP A 279 13.73 -6.62 -13.84
N TRP A 280 12.43 -6.53 -13.52
CA TRP A 280 11.66 -7.64 -12.97
C TRP A 280 11.65 -8.86 -13.88
N ARG A 281 11.80 -8.68 -15.20
CA ARG A 281 11.82 -9.77 -16.19
C ARG A 281 13.10 -10.59 -16.16
N ASP A 282 14.19 -9.99 -15.68
CA ASP A 282 15.52 -10.59 -15.62
C ASP A 282 15.96 -10.93 -14.18
N SER A 283 15.11 -10.71 -13.19
CA SER A 283 15.43 -10.96 -11.78
C SER A 283 15.34 -12.45 -11.44
N VAL A 284 16.41 -13.00 -10.86
CA VAL A 284 16.35 -14.31 -10.20
C VAL A 284 15.67 -14.15 -8.84
N LEU A 285 14.45 -14.69 -8.75
CA LEU A 285 13.63 -14.69 -7.54
C LEU A 285 13.89 -15.93 -6.68
N TYR A 286 14.14 -15.73 -5.38
CA TYR A 286 14.28 -16.79 -4.39
C TYR A 286 13.09 -16.77 -3.42
N LEU A 287 12.25 -17.82 -3.45
CA LEU A 287 11.23 -18.02 -2.43
C LEU A 287 11.89 -18.54 -1.14
N LEU A 288 11.79 -17.77 -0.08
CA LEU A 288 12.32 -18.06 1.24
C LEU A 288 11.16 -18.41 2.16
N PHE A 289 10.97 -19.72 2.40
CA PHE A 289 10.03 -20.22 3.38
C PHE A 289 10.65 -20.10 4.77
N LEU A 290 10.31 -19.04 5.50
CA LEU A 290 11.09 -18.55 6.63
C LEU A 290 11.30 -19.59 7.74
N ASP A 291 10.20 -20.20 8.21
CA ASP A 291 10.21 -21.21 9.28
C ASP A 291 11.12 -22.42 9.00
N ARG A 292 11.45 -22.69 7.74
CA ARG A 292 12.26 -23.86 7.32
C ARG A 292 13.67 -23.50 6.88
N PHE A 293 14.01 -22.21 6.84
CA PHE A 293 15.23 -21.76 6.18
C PHE A 293 16.45 -21.79 7.10
N ALA A 294 16.41 -21.01 8.18
CA ALA A 294 17.48 -20.92 9.16
C ALA A 294 16.93 -20.34 10.47
N ASN A 295 17.30 -20.94 11.59
CA ASN A 295 16.97 -20.45 12.94
C ASN A 295 18.16 -19.66 13.49
N GLY A 296 17.95 -18.39 13.78
CA GLY A 296 18.95 -17.49 14.36
C GLY A 296 18.75 -17.19 15.85
N ASP A 297 17.53 -17.33 16.37
CA ASP A 297 17.20 -17.09 17.77
C ASP A 297 16.20 -18.12 18.33
N ALA A 298 16.77 -19.20 18.88
CA ALA A 298 16.00 -20.26 19.53
C ALA A 298 15.17 -19.81 20.75
N SER A 299 15.34 -18.58 21.25
CA SER A 299 14.52 -18.07 22.37
C SER A 299 13.09 -17.70 21.94
N ASN A 300 12.86 -17.51 20.63
CA ASN A 300 11.57 -17.14 20.07
C ASN A 300 10.80 -18.32 19.42
N ASP A 301 11.41 -19.51 19.31
CA ASP A 301 10.85 -20.70 18.66
C ASP A 301 9.48 -21.13 19.21
N GLY A 302 9.26 -20.90 20.52
CA GLY A 302 8.17 -21.52 21.26
C GLY A 302 8.36 -23.04 21.42
N THR A 303 7.27 -23.75 21.71
CA THR A 303 7.32 -25.21 21.86
C THR A 303 7.20 -25.88 20.50
N ILE A 304 8.17 -26.72 20.16
CA ILE A 304 8.20 -27.52 18.93
C ILE A 304 8.05 -29.01 19.27
N GLY A 305 7.08 -29.65 18.64
CA GLY A 305 6.78 -31.07 18.77
C GLY A 305 5.77 -31.35 19.89
N ASP A 306 4.77 -32.18 19.56
CA ASP A 306 3.62 -32.58 20.41
C ASP A 306 2.72 -31.38 20.82
N PRO A 307 1.40 -31.35 20.52
CA PRO A 307 0.50 -32.46 20.19
C PRO A 307 0.41 -32.83 18.71
N VAL A 308 1.31 -32.35 17.84
CA VAL A 308 1.24 -32.58 16.39
C VAL A 308 2.46 -33.30 15.83
N ALA A 309 2.29 -33.84 14.62
CA ALA A 309 3.42 -34.38 13.87
C ALA A 309 4.48 -33.31 13.64
N TYR A 310 5.76 -33.66 13.76
CA TYR A 310 6.88 -32.72 13.59
C TYR A 310 6.85 -31.93 12.26
N ALA A 311 6.39 -32.55 11.17
CA ALA A 311 6.25 -31.87 9.88
C ALA A 311 5.07 -30.87 9.83
N ALA A 312 4.13 -30.96 10.76
CA ALA A 312 2.98 -30.09 10.91
C ALA A 312 3.16 -29.01 11.99
N ASP A 313 4.36 -28.91 12.58
CA ASP A 313 4.70 -27.95 13.62
C ASP A 313 5.72 -26.92 13.16
N TRP A 314 5.92 -25.88 13.97
CA TRP A 314 6.98 -24.87 13.83
C TRP A 314 8.38 -25.49 13.90
N HIS A 315 9.32 -24.96 13.12
CA HIS A 315 10.73 -25.42 13.06
C HIS A 315 11.73 -24.34 13.51
N GLY A 316 11.25 -23.14 13.83
CA GLY A 316 12.03 -22.06 14.46
C GLY A 316 12.85 -21.23 13.46
N GLY A 317 12.64 -21.39 12.15
CA GLY A 317 13.27 -20.50 11.19
C GLY A 317 12.74 -19.07 11.33
N ASP A 318 13.63 -18.10 11.39
CA ASP A 318 13.32 -16.72 11.73
C ASP A 318 14.13 -15.70 10.90
N LEU A 319 13.79 -14.40 11.05
CA LEU A 319 14.44 -13.33 10.30
C LEU A 319 15.90 -13.14 10.71
N GLN A 320 16.28 -13.51 11.94
CA GLN A 320 17.68 -13.47 12.38
C GLN A 320 18.52 -14.52 11.66
N GLY A 321 18.01 -15.74 11.51
CA GLY A 321 18.66 -16.80 10.76
C GLY A 321 18.75 -16.46 9.27
N ALA A 322 17.67 -15.93 8.70
CA ALA A 322 17.67 -15.45 7.33
C ALA A 322 18.66 -14.30 7.10
N LEU A 323 18.76 -13.36 8.04
CA LEU A 323 19.72 -12.27 8.03
C LEU A 323 21.16 -12.81 8.06
N ALA A 324 21.47 -13.75 8.94
CA ALA A 324 22.81 -14.34 9.01
C ALA A 324 23.21 -15.02 7.68
N VAL A 325 22.28 -15.70 7.01
CA VAL A 325 22.54 -16.31 5.69
C VAL A 325 22.71 -15.23 4.61
N LEU A 326 21.91 -14.17 4.64
CA LEU A 326 22.05 -13.02 3.75
C LEU A 326 23.43 -12.35 3.90
N GLU A 327 23.85 -12.07 5.13
CA GLU A 327 25.14 -11.45 5.43
C GLU A 327 26.33 -12.33 5.04
N SER A 328 26.16 -13.65 4.97
CA SER A 328 27.18 -14.57 4.47
C SER A 328 27.46 -14.44 2.96
N GLY A 329 26.68 -13.64 2.23
CA GLY A 329 26.78 -13.46 0.77
C GLY A 329 26.18 -14.63 -0.03
N TYR A 330 25.31 -15.45 0.59
CA TYR A 330 24.75 -16.65 -0.03
C TYR A 330 23.94 -16.33 -1.30
N PHE A 331 23.09 -15.31 -1.23
CA PHE A 331 22.18 -14.95 -2.32
C PHE A 331 22.91 -14.34 -3.51
N GLU A 332 23.92 -13.50 -3.25
CA GLU A 332 24.76 -12.88 -4.27
C GLU A 332 25.56 -13.93 -5.05
N ARG A 333 26.10 -14.95 -4.36
CA ARG A 333 26.78 -16.09 -5.02
C ARG A 333 25.84 -16.90 -5.91
N LEU A 334 24.56 -16.97 -5.57
CA LEU A 334 23.53 -17.59 -6.41
C LEU A 334 23.04 -16.69 -7.55
N GLY A 335 23.40 -15.40 -7.55
CA GLY A 335 22.89 -14.41 -8.50
C GLY A 335 21.45 -13.96 -8.22
N VAL A 336 20.94 -14.20 -7.00
CA VAL A 336 19.60 -13.76 -6.59
C VAL A 336 19.56 -12.24 -6.50
N ARG A 337 18.55 -11.62 -7.12
CA ARG A 337 18.32 -10.16 -7.04
C ARG A 337 17.00 -9.80 -6.36
N SER A 338 16.14 -10.78 -6.11
CA SER A 338 14.91 -10.60 -5.34
C SER A 338 14.60 -11.80 -4.45
N ILE A 339 14.16 -11.53 -3.22
CA ILE A 339 13.71 -12.54 -2.25
C ILE A 339 12.22 -12.37 -2.05
N TRP A 340 11.47 -13.47 -2.15
CA TRP A 340 10.07 -13.53 -1.76
C TRP A 340 9.98 -14.24 -0.42
N LEU A 341 9.58 -13.52 0.62
CA LEU A 341 9.30 -14.10 1.93
C LEU A 341 7.92 -14.76 1.92
N SER A 342 7.84 -15.97 2.47
CA SER A 342 6.55 -16.54 2.89
C SER A 342 5.80 -15.57 3.81
N PRO A 343 4.49 -15.71 4.02
CA PRO A 343 3.78 -14.78 4.88
C PRO A 343 4.34 -14.81 6.32
N ILE A 344 4.59 -13.64 6.88
CA ILE A 344 5.25 -13.46 8.18
C ILE A 344 4.42 -12.65 9.17
N ASN A 345 3.18 -12.28 8.80
CA ASN A 345 2.27 -11.61 9.72
C ASN A 345 1.98 -12.48 10.96
N ALA A 346 1.58 -11.85 12.06
CA ALA A 346 1.23 -12.54 13.29
C ALA A 346 0.14 -13.59 13.01
N GLN A 347 0.45 -14.84 13.32
CA GLN A 347 -0.39 -16.00 13.07
C GLN A 347 -1.20 -16.37 14.30
N ILE A 348 -2.30 -17.08 14.08
CA ILE A 348 -3.06 -17.70 15.17
C ILE A 348 -2.19 -18.69 15.97
N ASP A 349 -2.30 -18.68 17.29
CA ASP A 349 -1.58 -19.59 18.17
C ASP A 349 -2.19 -20.99 18.24
N GLY A 350 -1.37 -21.97 18.64
CA GLY A 350 -1.77 -23.34 18.87
C GLY A 350 -1.88 -24.19 17.60
N HIS A 351 -2.50 -25.36 17.78
CA HIS A 351 -2.62 -26.37 16.74
C HIS A 351 -4.08 -26.61 16.37
N TRP A 352 -4.41 -26.48 15.10
CA TRP A 352 -5.79 -26.49 14.62
C TRP A 352 -6.04 -27.73 13.77
N ALA A 353 -7.21 -28.35 13.97
CA ALA A 353 -7.59 -29.52 13.21
C ALA A 353 -7.73 -29.20 11.72
N ASP A 354 -7.35 -30.14 10.86
CA ASP A 354 -7.63 -30.08 9.43
C ASP A 354 -9.14 -29.91 9.17
N ARG A 355 -9.50 -29.33 8.03
CA ARG A 355 -10.88 -29.35 7.48
C ARG A 355 -11.35 -30.76 7.10
N GLY A 356 -10.45 -31.75 7.13
CA GLY A 356 -10.71 -33.17 6.87
C GLY A 356 -11.33 -33.92 8.06
N ASP A 357 -10.81 -35.12 8.36
CA ASP A 357 -11.37 -36.01 9.39
C ASP A 357 -11.05 -35.59 10.85
N GLY A 358 -10.46 -34.40 11.02
CA GLY A 358 -10.09 -33.82 12.32
C GLY A 358 -8.98 -34.56 13.07
N ARG A 359 -8.35 -35.59 12.46
CA ARG A 359 -7.30 -36.37 13.12
C ARG A 359 -5.93 -35.72 13.08
N GLN A 360 -5.68 -34.92 12.05
CA GLN A 360 -4.44 -34.15 11.92
C GLN A 360 -4.67 -32.74 12.44
N ARG A 361 -3.70 -32.24 13.19
CA ARG A 361 -3.65 -30.85 13.63
C ARG A 361 -2.38 -30.22 13.09
N TYR A 362 -2.44 -28.93 12.77
CA TYR A 362 -1.33 -28.17 12.22
C TYR A 362 -1.12 -26.89 13.02
N ALA A 363 0.13 -26.50 13.15
CA ALA A 363 0.48 -25.15 13.55
C ALA A 363 0.43 -24.23 12.32
N SER A 364 0.31 -22.92 12.56
CA SER A 364 0.22 -21.86 11.55
C SER A 364 1.57 -21.46 10.93
N TYR A 365 2.57 -22.35 10.97
CA TYR A 365 3.96 -22.10 10.56
C TYR A 365 4.13 -21.68 9.10
N HIS A 366 3.12 -21.94 8.26
CA HIS A 366 3.13 -21.57 6.85
C HIS A 366 2.75 -20.10 6.58
N GLY A 367 2.22 -19.38 7.58
CA GLY A 367 1.94 -17.94 7.45
C GLY A 367 0.54 -17.55 6.92
N TYR A 368 -0.29 -18.50 6.52
CA TYR A 368 -1.55 -18.21 5.82
C TYR A 368 -2.78 -18.05 6.74
N TRP A 369 -2.60 -18.01 8.07
CA TRP A 369 -3.66 -17.77 9.06
C TRP A 369 -3.38 -16.50 9.89
N PRO A 370 -3.25 -15.33 9.25
CA PRO A 370 -2.92 -14.11 9.95
C PRO A 370 -4.09 -13.67 10.86
N VAL A 371 -3.75 -13.23 12.06
CA VAL A 371 -4.70 -12.58 12.99
C VAL A 371 -4.48 -11.07 13.07
N ARG A 372 -3.31 -10.58 12.63
CA ARG A 372 -2.99 -9.15 12.57
C ARG A 372 -2.20 -8.82 11.30
N GLY A 373 -2.82 -8.07 10.37
CA GLY A 373 -2.25 -7.78 9.06
C GLY A 373 -1.10 -6.75 9.02
N ARG A 374 -0.83 -6.04 10.13
CA ARG A 374 0.24 -5.02 10.23
C ARG A 374 1.30 -5.35 11.28
N GLU A 375 1.27 -6.56 11.84
CA GLU A 375 2.23 -7.02 12.84
C GLU A 375 2.93 -8.26 12.33
N ILE A 376 4.25 -8.28 12.41
CA ILE A 376 5.05 -9.48 12.12
C ILE A 376 5.05 -10.40 13.34
N ASP A 377 4.97 -11.71 13.10
CA ASP A 377 4.93 -12.72 14.14
C ASP A 377 6.18 -12.65 15.03
N ALA A 378 5.99 -12.77 16.35
CA ALA A 378 7.07 -12.72 17.31
C ALA A 378 8.06 -13.89 17.13
N ARG A 379 7.58 -15.07 16.70
CA ARG A 379 8.43 -16.24 16.38
C ARG A 379 9.36 -15.99 15.20
N TYR A 380 9.10 -14.98 14.39
CA TYR A 380 9.96 -14.59 13.27
C TYR A 380 10.92 -13.44 13.63
N GLY A 381 10.87 -12.90 14.85
CA GLY A 381 11.66 -11.73 15.27
C GLY A 381 10.94 -10.38 15.13
N GLY A 382 9.65 -10.40 14.79
CA GLY A 382 8.80 -9.20 14.77
C GLY A 382 9.21 -8.11 13.78
N ASN A 383 8.65 -6.91 13.98
CA ASN A 383 8.83 -5.78 13.06
C ASN A 383 10.29 -5.30 12.97
N GLU A 384 11.05 -5.41 14.06
CA GLU A 384 12.47 -5.03 14.08
C GLU A 384 13.32 -6.00 13.27
N GLY A 385 13.11 -7.31 13.41
CA GLY A 385 13.77 -8.32 12.58
C GLY A 385 13.51 -8.11 11.08
N LEU A 386 12.29 -7.71 10.72
CA LEU A 386 11.95 -7.44 9.32
C LEU A 386 12.68 -6.21 8.79
N ARG A 387 12.73 -5.12 9.57
CA ARG A 387 13.49 -3.91 9.18
C ARG A 387 14.96 -4.25 8.95
N ALA A 388 15.61 -4.93 9.91
CA ALA A 388 17.01 -5.32 9.80
C ALA A 388 17.28 -6.17 8.55
N PHE A 389 16.42 -7.16 8.28
CA PHE A 389 16.54 -8.00 7.08
C PHE A 389 16.38 -7.19 5.78
N ILE A 390 15.37 -6.32 5.71
CA ILE A 390 15.09 -5.48 4.54
C ILE A 390 16.25 -4.50 4.29
N ASP A 391 16.75 -3.84 5.32
CA ASP A 391 17.85 -2.88 5.22
C ASP A 391 19.13 -3.58 4.73
N ALA A 392 19.44 -4.75 5.31
CA ALA A 392 20.56 -5.57 4.85
C ALA A 392 20.40 -6.04 3.39
N ALA A 393 19.19 -6.44 2.98
CA ALA A 393 18.95 -6.90 1.60
C ALA A 393 19.09 -5.74 0.62
N HIS A 394 18.51 -4.59 0.94
CA HIS A 394 18.56 -3.39 0.12
C HIS A 394 19.98 -2.82 -0.02
N ALA A 395 20.80 -2.84 1.04
CA ALA A 395 22.21 -2.46 0.98
C ALA A 395 23.03 -3.37 0.03
N ARG A 396 22.51 -4.57 -0.29
CA ARG A 396 23.13 -5.55 -1.19
C ARG A 396 22.50 -5.55 -2.59
N GLY A 397 21.63 -4.60 -2.92
CA GLY A 397 20.94 -4.58 -4.22
C GLY A 397 19.81 -5.60 -4.35
N ILE A 398 19.42 -6.27 -3.26
CA ILE A 398 18.40 -7.33 -3.24
C ILE A 398 17.05 -6.74 -2.84
N ARG A 399 16.03 -6.93 -3.68
CA ARG A 399 14.65 -6.51 -3.40
C ARG A 399 13.90 -7.57 -2.59
N VAL A 400 13.03 -7.15 -1.68
CA VAL A 400 12.23 -8.06 -0.84
C VAL A 400 10.75 -7.93 -1.19
N LEU A 401 10.10 -9.06 -1.45
CA LEU A 401 8.67 -9.18 -1.68
C LEU A 401 8.04 -9.90 -0.48
N LEU A 402 6.88 -9.42 -0.07
CA LEU A 402 6.09 -10.01 1.01
C LEU A 402 4.85 -10.69 0.42
N ASP A 403 4.58 -11.94 0.82
CA ASP A 403 3.32 -12.60 0.55
C ASP A 403 2.20 -12.01 1.45
N LEU A 404 1.10 -11.55 0.85
CA LEU A 404 0.04 -10.78 1.50
C LEU A 404 -1.30 -11.50 1.34
N ILE A 405 -1.98 -11.77 2.47
CA ILE A 405 -3.18 -12.61 2.51
C ILE A 405 -4.41 -11.73 2.72
N ASN A 406 -5.13 -11.46 1.62
CA ASN A 406 -6.27 -10.53 1.59
C ASN A 406 -7.62 -11.22 1.30
N ASN A 407 -7.66 -12.55 1.24
CA ASN A 407 -8.79 -13.34 0.75
C ASN A 407 -9.58 -14.08 1.83
#